data_AF-A0A8T7AMF9-F1
#
_entry.id   AF-A0A8T7AMF9-F1
#
_cell.length_a   1.000
_cell.length_b   1.000
_cell.length_c   1.000
_cell.angle_alpha   90.00
_cell.angle_beta   90.00
_cell.angle_gamma   90.00
#
_symmetry.space_group_name_H-M   'P 1'
#
loop_
_entity.id
_entity.type
_entity.pdbx_description
1 polymer ?
#
loop_
_entity_poly.entity_id
_entity_poly.type
_entity_poly.pdbx_seq_one_letter_code
_entity_poly.pdbx_strand_id
1 'polypeptide(L)'
;MTVFKAIDDALFGNVRGHPVGISLFHDEIPAAYAARKAVPCAIVRLAMDDEDICYIDGQNHDCITGVFTGGMDEGTEDVRTGAYLSKNIPAITDLAAARGKSGRNVLPPGMIRAIGAAPLHRIPDGVQVDWIVVVCTPQWANWIAAARSVVDGTPPDAAAGTSFCSELFAVPWHTDNVIMSPGDMGGRMNNKLKPEEMFVIVPVKYAESLLEIVTDSLQNIDARGALEATKPPDSPYWKKRKHAAEKRKHAEETVSVEAATDLPLTLDWDQEAQELIRKTPAGILDVAIHTVEDYAREHGHTTVTRDVLEQQMSSIGMDPTSLLGG
;
A
#
# COMPACT_ATOMS: atom_id res chain seq x y z
N MET A 1 -17.31 4.73 11.04
CA MET A 1 -16.70 3.86 10.02
C MET A 1 -15.98 2.76 10.78
N THR A 2 -16.19 1.47 10.48
CA THR A 2 -15.46 0.39 11.16
C THR A 2 -13.98 0.45 10.78
N VAL A 3 -13.08 0.01 11.68
CA VAL A 3 -11.63 -0.03 11.41
C VAL A 3 -11.33 -0.84 10.13
N PHE A 4 -12.10 -1.90 9.88
CA PHE A 4 -12.02 -2.73 8.68
C PHE A 4 -12.30 -1.96 7.39
N LYS A 5 -13.36 -1.16 7.35
CA LYS A 5 -13.64 -0.34 6.18
C LYS A 5 -12.53 0.71 5.96
N ALA A 6 -12.01 1.30 7.02
CA ALA A 6 -10.93 2.28 6.91
C ALA A 6 -9.62 1.67 6.37
N ILE A 7 -9.26 0.48 6.83
CA ILE A 7 -8.09 -0.26 6.32
C ILE A 7 -8.29 -0.63 4.85
N ASP A 8 -9.48 -1.13 4.49
CA ASP A 8 -9.82 -1.47 3.11
C ASP A 8 -9.69 -0.25 2.20
N ASP A 9 -10.34 0.86 2.56
CA ASP A 9 -10.32 2.11 1.77
C ASP A 9 -8.89 2.67 1.62
N ALA A 10 -8.02 2.53 2.63
CA ALA A 10 -6.63 3.01 2.59
C ALA A 10 -5.71 2.12 1.72
N LEU A 11 -5.94 0.81 1.71
CA LEU A 11 -5.12 -0.15 0.97
C LEU A 11 -5.63 -0.41 -0.45
N PHE A 12 -6.91 -0.16 -0.73
CA PHE A 12 -7.50 -0.46 -2.02
C PHE A 12 -6.79 0.30 -3.16
N GLY A 13 -6.48 -0.42 -4.25
CA GLY A 13 -5.72 0.09 -5.39
C GLY A 13 -4.20 0.15 -5.18
N ASN A 14 -3.72 0.07 -3.94
CA ASN A 14 -2.30 0.00 -3.59
C ASN A 14 -1.78 -1.44 -3.44
N VAL A 15 -2.66 -2.34 -3.01
CA VAL A 15 -2.41 -3.78 -2.88
C VAL A 15 -3.30 -4.56 -3.86
N ARG A 16 -3.13 -5.88 -3.95
CA ARG A 16 -4.00 -6.70 -4.81
C ARG A 16 -5.37 -6.84 -4.18
N GLY A 17 -6.40 -6.40 -4.91
CA GLY A 17 -7.80 -6.55 -4.52
C GLY A 17 -8.10 -5.93 -3.16
N HIS A 18 -9.16 -6.42 -2.53
CA HIS A 18 -9.50 -6.05 -1.15
C HIS A 18 -8.72 -6.90 -0.15
N PRO A 19 -8.18 -6.33 0.93
CA PRO A 19 -7.73 -7.12 2.07
C PRO A 19 -8.81 -8.10 2.53
N VAL A 20 -8.40 -9.24 3.09
CA VAL A 20 -9.32 -10.32 3.46
C VAL A 20 -9.33 -10.49 4.97
N GLY A 21 -10.51 -10.48 5.57
CA GLY A 21 -10.70 -10.94 6.94
C GLY A 21 -10.83 -12.46 6.96
N ILE A 22 -10.02 -13.13 7.79
CA ILE A 22 -10.10 -14.56 8.07
C ILE A 22 -10.70 -14.76 9.46
N SER A 23 -11.65 -15.67 9.55
CA SER A 23 -12.36 -16.03 10.78
C SER A 23 -12.23 -17.54 11.04
N LEU A 24 -11.93 -17.90 12.28
CA LEU A 24 -11.91 -19.28 12.76
C LEU A 24 -13.23 -19.57 13.47
N PHE A 25 -14.11 -20.33 12.84
CA PHE A 25 -15.40 -20.70 13.43
C PHE A 25 -15.27 -21.96 14.26
N HIS A 26 -15.44 -21.85 15.57
CA HIS A 26 -15.32 -22.98 16.50
C HIS A 26 -16.60 -23.83 16.54
N ASP A 27 -17.76 -23.19 16.74
CA ASP A 27 -19.03 -23.91 16.98
C ASP A 27 -20.03 -23.72 15.84
N GLU A 28 -20.42 -22.46 15.59
CA GLU A 28 -21.43 -22.07 14.60
C GLU A 28 -20.78 -21.28 13.46
N ILE A 29 -21.29 -21.53 12.25
CA ILE A 29 -20.89 -20.80 11.04
C ILE A 29 -21.97 -19.76 10.77
N PRO A 30 -21.65 -18.46 10.72
CA PRO A 30 -22.64 -17.42 10.45
C PRO A 30 -23.37 -17.65 9.12
N ALA A 31 -24.69 -17.47 9.10
CA ALA A 31 -25.54 -17.75 7.92
C ALA A 31 -25.15 -16.95 6.66
N ALA A 32 -24.45 -15.83 6.83
CA ALA A 32 -23.94 -15.02 5.72
C ALA A 32 -22.80 -15.69 4.95
N TYR A 33 -22.13 -16.69 5.53
CA TYR A 33 -21.01 -17.38 4.92
C TYR A 33 -21.51 -18.60 4.14
N ALA A 34 -21.23 -18.63 2.84
CA ALA A 34 -21.58 -19.76 1.99
C ALA A 34 -20.47 -20.82 1.96
N ALA A 35 -20.84 -22.09 2.00
CA ALA A 35 -19.89 -23.19 1.82
C ALA A 35 -19.23 -23.11 0.43
N ARG A 36 -17.93 -23.37 0.37
CA ARG A 36 -17.18 -23.49 -0.89
C ARG A 36 -16.34 -24.75 -0.88
N LYS A 37 -16.53 -25.61 -1.88
CA LYS A 37 -15.64 -26.74 -2.12
C LYS A 37 -14.41 -26.26 -2.87
N ALA A 38 -13.34 -25.96 -2.14
CA ALA A 38 -12.08 -25.49 -2.69
C ALA A 38 -10.88 -25.99 -1.87
N VAL A 39 -9.67 -25.79 -2.41
CA VAL A 39 -8.43 -25.95 -1.63
C VAL A 39 -8.41 -24.88 -0.55
N PRO A 40 -8.16 -25.20 0.75
CA PRO A 40 -8.29 -24.23 1.85
C PRO A 40 -7.49 -22.94 1.67
N CYS A 41 -6.26 -23.01 1.15
CA CYS A 41 -5.48 -21.80 0.91
C CYS A 41 -6.08 -20.86 -0.15
N ALA A 42 -6.92 -21.36 -1.07
CA ALA A 42 -7.56 -20.54 -2.10
C ALA A 42 -8.63 -19.60 -1.53
N ILE A 43 -9.01 -19.77 -0.25
CA ILE A 43 -10.06 -18.97 0.40
C ILE A 43 -9.74 -17.48 0.40
N VAL A 44 -8.44 -17.13 0.43
CA VAL A 44 -7.98 -15.74 0.32
C VAL A 44 -8.36 -15.18 -1.05
N ARG A 45 -8.04 -15.87 -2.15
CA ARG A 45 -8.43 -15.45 -3.50
C ARG A 45 -9.95 -15.40 -3.71
N LEU A 46 -10.69 -16.37 -3.16
CA LEU A 46 -12.15 -16.36 -3.25
C LEU A 46 -12.72 -15.08 -2.63
N ALA A 47 -12.27 -14.72 -1.44
CA ALA A 47 -12.68 -13.46 -0.81
C ALA A 47 -12.11 -12.22 -1.51
N MET A 48 -10.84 -12.23 -1.90
CA MET A 48 -10.13 -11.04 -2.43
C MET A 48 -10.53 -10.69 -3.86
N ASP A 49 -10.56 -11.67 -4.76
CA ASP A 49 -10.77 -11.46 -6.20
C ASP A 49 -12.23 -11.72 -6.61
N ASP A 50 -12.87 -12.74 -6.03
CA ASP A 50 -14.24 -13.14 -6.38
C ASP A 50 -15.28 -12.47 -5.44
N GLU A 51 -14.82 -11.68 -4.47
CA GLU A 51 -15.61 -11.02 -3.41
C GLU A 51 -16.57 -11.95 -2.64
N ASP A 52 -16.21 -13.22 -2.52
CA ASP A 52 -17.02 -14.20 -1.80
C ASP A 52 -16.97 -13.97 -0.29
N ILE A 53 -18.11 -14.07 0.37
CA ILE A 53 -18.22 -14.28 1.82
C ILE A 53 -18.46 -15.78 2.01
N CYS A 54 -17.39 -16.51 2.32
CA CYS A 54 -17.41 -17.96 2.21
C CYS A 54 -16.63 -18.68 3.30
N TYR A 55 -16.94 -19.95 3.49
CA TYR A 55 -16.22 -20.82 4.40
C TYR A 55 -15.83 -22.15 3.76
N ILE A 56 -14.80 -22.77 4.34
CA ILE A 56 -14.32 -24.12 4.04
C ILE A 56 -14.30 -24.88 5.36
N ASP A 57 -14.80 -26.12 5.36
CA ASP A 57 -14.85 -27.02 6.52
C ASP A 57 -14.33 -28.42 6.17
N GLY A 58 -14.37 -29.34 7.15
CA GLY A 58 -13.96 -30.74 6.95
C GLY A 58 -14.83 -31.54 5.96
N GLN A 59 -15.97 -31.02 5.51
CA GLN A 59 -16.86 -31.69 4.54
C GLN A 59 -16.82 -31.04 3.15
N ASN A 60 -16.52 -29.75 3.09
CA ASN A 60 -16.57 -28.90 1.92
C ASN A 60 -15.16 -28.41 1.58
N HIS A 61 -14.26 -29.33 1.24
CA HIS A 61 -12.90 -29.01 0.85
C HIS A 61 -12.42 -29.85 -0.34
N ASP A 62 -11.32 -29.40 -0.96
CA ASP A 62 -10.65 -30.11 -2.05
C ASP A 62 -9.17 -30.43 -1.73
N CYS A 63 -8.73 -30.22 -0.48
CA CYS A 63 -7.39 -30.61 -0.04
C CYS A 63 -7.33 -30.98 1.44
N ILE A 64 -7.04 -32.25 1.72
CA ILE A 64 -6.94 -32.80 3.07
C ILE A 64 -5.78 -32.18 3.89
N THR A 65 -4.66 -31.82 3.24
CA THR A 65 -3.54 -31.15 3.92
C THR A 65 -3.95 -29.81 4.51
N GLY A 66 -4.75 -29.04 3.78
CA GLY A 66 -5.21 -27.73 4.24
C GLY A 66 -6.16 -27.85 5.43
N VAL A 67 -7.15 -28.75 5.36
CA VAL A 67 -8.11 -28.91 6.46
C VAL A 67 -7.51 -29.56 7.70
N PHE A 68 -6.55 -30.48 7.52
CA PHE A 68 -5.73 -31.01 8.61
C PHE A 68 -4.92 -29.91 9.29
N THR A 69 -4.23 -29.07 8.50
CA THR A 69 -3.38 -27.99 9.04
C THR A 69 -4.22 -26.94 9.78
N GLY A 70 -5.41 -26.67 9.27
CA GLY A 70 -6.40 -25.81 9.92
C GLY A 70 -7.13 -26.46 11.10
N GLY A 71 -6.86 -27.72 11.45
CA GLY A 71 -7.48 -28.35 12.63
C GLY A 71 -8.94 -28.76 12.46
N MET A 72 -9.45 -28.87 11.23
CA MET A 72 -10.83 -29.32 10.95
C MET A 72 -10.93 -30.82 10.71
N ASP A 73 -9.81 -31.49 10.41
CA ASP A 73 -9.75 -32.92 10.06
C ASP A 73 -8.51 -33.58 10.69
N GLU A 74 -8.57 -34.89 10.96
CA GLU A 74 -7.44 -35.64 11.54
C GLU A 74 -6.29 -35.88 10.55
N GLY A 75 -6.55 -35.75 9.25
CA GLY A 75 -5.60 -35.99 8.18
C GLY A 75 -5.30 -37.48 7.97
N THR A 76 -4.78 -37.80 6.79
CA THR A 76 -4.26 -39.15 6.52
C THR A 76 -2.88 -39.34 7.13
N GLU A 77 -2.44 -40.60 7.26
CA GLU A 77 -1.08 -40.90 7.75
C GLU A 77 0.02 -40.23 6.91
N ASP A 78 -0.14 -40.23 5.58
CA ASP A 78 0.79 -39.56 4.67
C ASP A 78 0.84 -38.04 4.92
N VAL A 79 -0.29 -37.40 5.24
CA VAL A 79 -0.38 -35.98 5.54
C VAL A 79 0.23 -35.66 6.91
N ARG A 80 -0.04 -36.49 7.92
CA ARG A 80 0.46 -36.35 9.30
C ARG A 80 1.97 -36.52 9.39
N THR A 81 2.52 -37.47 8.65
CA THR A 81 3.97 -37.77 8.62
C THR A 81 4.73 -36.91 7.61
N GLY A 82 4.02 -36.35 6.62
CA GLY A 82 4.63 -35.61 5.52
C GLY A 82 5.16 -36.51 4.39
N ALA A 83 4.96 -37.83 4.45
CA ALA A 83 5.46 -38.79 3.48
C ALA A 83 5.00 -38.49 2.04
N TYR A 84 3.86 -37.83 1.85
CA TYR A 84 3.44 -37.39 0.51
C TYR A 84 4.44 -36.41 -0.14
N LEU A 85 5.22 -35.64 0.64
CA LEU A 85 6.20 -34.71 0.10
C LEU A 85 7.38 -35.44 -0.54
N SER A 86 7.95 -36.43 0.15
CA SER A 86 9.09 -37.19 -0.38
C SER A 86 8.70 -38.10 -1.56
N LYS A 87 7.46 -38.62 -1.56
CA LYS A 87 6.92 -39.42 -2.68
C LYS A 87 6.73 -38.61 -3.96
N ASN A 88 6.49 -37.30 -3.86
CA ASN A 88 6.05 -36.48 -5.00
C ASN A 88 7.00 -35.32 -5.35
N ILE A 89 7.97 -34.98 -4.50
CA ILE A 89 8.93 -33.90 -4.73
C ILE A 89 10.34 -34.49 -4.72
N PRO A 90 11.00 -34.66 -5.89
CA PRO A 90 12.28 -35.37 -6.00
C PRO A 90 13.41 -34.84 -5.11
N ALA A 91 13.36 -33.54 -4.75
CA ALA A 91 14.36 -32.92 -3.89
C ALA A 91 14.16 -33.21 -2.39
N ILE A 92 12.99 -33.72 -1.98
CA ILE A 92 12.66 -33.96 -0.57
C ILE A 92 12.90 -35.43 -0.23
N THR A 93 13.82 -35.69 0.69
CA THR A 93 14.04 -37.03 1.25
C THR A 93 13.00 -37.36 2.32
N ASP A 94 12.80 -38.65 2.63
CA ASP A 94 11.90 -39.07 3.72
C ASP A 94 12.26 -38.41 5.06
N LEU A 95 13.56 -38.30 5.35
CA LEU A 95 14.04 -37.62 6.56
C LEU A 95 13.70 -36.13 6.55
N ALA A 96 13.86 -35.46 5.40
CA ALA A 96 13.51 -34.04 5.27
C ALA A 96 11.99 -33.84 5.38
N ALA A 97 11.18 -34.72 4.80
CA ALA A 97 9.73 -34.70 4.92
C ALA A 97 9.29 -34.86 6.39
N ALA A 98 9.80 -35.86 7.10
CA ALA A 98 9.47 -36.11 8.50
C ALA A 98 9.88 -34.94 9.41
N ARG A 99 11.11 -34.44 9.29
CA ARG A 99 11.60 -33.27 10.08
C ARG A 99 10.84 -32.00 9.75
N GLY A 100 10.59 -31.77 8.46
CA GLY A 100 9.81 -30.64 8.00
C GLY A 100 8.38 -30.68 8.52
N LYS A 101 7.80 -31.87 8.68
CA LYS A 101 6.45 -32.02 9.21
C LYS A 101 6.38 -31.89 10.73
N SER A 102 7.35 -32.44 11.47
CA SER A 102 7.40 -32.31 12.94
C SER A 102 7.63 -30.87 13.41
N GLY A 103 8.27 -30.04 12.59
CA GLY A 103 8.49 -28.61 12.88
C GLY A 103 7.39 -27.67 12.40
N ARG A 104 6.31 -28.18 11.76
CA ARG A 104 5.23 -27.34 11.25
C ARG A 104 4.16 -27.11 12.31
N ASN A 105 3.67 -25.88 12.37
CA ASN A 105 2.50 -25.53 13.14
C ASN A 105 1.24 -26.09 12.46
N VAL A 106 0.44 -26.78 13.24
CA VAL A 106 -0.90 -27.25 12.86
C VAL A 106 -1.84 -26.87 14.00
N LEU A 107 -3.07 -26.50 13.68
CA LEU A 107 -4.09 -26.38 14.72
C LEU A 107 -4.48 -27.79 15.20
N PRO A 108 -4.75 -27.97 16.50
CA PRO A 108 -5.24 -29.25 17.02
C PRO A 108 -6.46 -29.76 16.25
N PRO A 109 -6.52 -31.05 15.88
CA PRO A 109 -7.68 -31.62 15.20
C PRO A 109 -8.97 -31.42 16.01
N GLY A 110 -10.04 -31.01 15.34
CA GLY A 110 -11.33 -30.69 15.94
C GLY A 110 -11.39 -29.34 16.66
N MET A 111 -10.32 -28.53 16.65
CA MET A 111 -10.32 -27.22 17.31
C MET A 111 -11.28 -26.23 16.67
N ILE A 112 -11.37 -26.24 15.34
CA ILE A 112 -12.25 -25.35 14.58
C ILE A 112 -13.14 -26.19 13.67
N ARG A 113 -14.38 -25.74 13.51
CA ARG A 113 -15.34 -26.33 12.60
C ARG A 113 -15.10 -25.90 11.16
N ALA A 114 -14.78 -24.62 10.95
CA ALA A 114 -14.61 -24.04 9.63
C ALA A 114 -13.69 -22.83 9.65
N ILE A 115 -13.11 -22.54 8.48
CA ILE A 115 -12.40 -21.28 8.21
C ILE A 115 -13.30 -20.44 7.32
N GLY A 116 -13.64 -19.24 7.78
CA GLY A 116 -14.33 -18.21 7.01
C GLY A 116 -13.36 -17.21 6.39
N ALA A 117 -13.72 -16.66 5.23
CA ALA A 117 -13.10 -15.49 4.64
C ALA A 117 -14.15 -14.53 4.06
N ALA A 118 -13.87 -13.24 4.16
CA ALA A 118 -14.64 -12.18 3.50
C ALA A 118 -13.73 -11.01 3.11
N PRO A 119 -14.04 -10.26 2.04
CA PRO A 119 -13.42 -8.95 1.82
C PRO A 119 -13.60 -8.08 3.06
N LEU A 120 -12.57 -7.31 3.43
CA LEU A 120 -12.55 -6.54 4.67
C LEU A 120 -13.70 -5.51 4.73
N HIS A 121 -14.07 -4.90 3.59
CA HIS A 121 -15.22 -3.99 3.50
C HIS A 121 -16.61 -4.68 3.52
N ARG A 122 -16.68 -6.02 3.48
CA ARG A 122 -17.93 -6.80 3.43
C ARG A 122 -18.07 -7.79 4.58
N ILE A 123 -17.25 -7.69 5.62
CA ILE A 123 -17.40 -8.51 6.82
C ILE A 123 -18.80 -8.28 7.41
N PRO A 124 -19.61 -9.33 7.61
CA PRO A 124 -20.92 -9.20 8.21
C PRO A 124 -20.84 -8.72 9.67
N ASP A 125 -21.84 -7.96 10.10
CA ASP A 125 -21.92 -7.46 11.47
C ASP A 125 -21.88 -8.60 12.50
N GLY A 126 -21.12 -8.40 13.58
CA GLY A 126 -21.01 -9.35 14.68
C GLY A 126 -20.10 -10.56 14.41
N VAL A 127 -19.47 -10.65 13.23
CA VAL A 127 -18.51 -11.71 12.93
C VAL A 127 -17.13 -11.36 13.48
N GLN A 128 -16.57 -12.24 14.30
CA GLN A 128 -15.18 -12.14 14.75
C GLN A 128 -14.24 -12.44 13.58
N VAL A 129 -13.25 -11.56 13.38
CA VAL A 129 -12.13 -11.77 12.48
C VAL A 129 -10.91 -12.05 13.35
N ASP A 130 -10.13 -13.06 13.01
CA ASP A 130 -8.90 -13.38 13.72
C ASP A 130 -7.69 -12.76 13.02
N TRP A 131 -7.68 -12.79 11.69
CA TRP A 131 -6.55 -12.32 10.88
C TRP A 131 -7.01 -11.42 9.74
N ILE A 132 -6.22 -10.40 9.42
CA ILE A 132 -6.30 -9.63 8.19
C ILE A 132 -5.19 -10.11 7.26
N VAL A 133 -5.54 -10.51 6.05
CA VAL A 133 -4.61 -10.97 5.03
C VAL A 133 -4.55 -9.96 3.91
N VAL A 134 -3.33 -9.53 3.59
CA VAL A 134 -3.07 -8.60 2.49
C VAL A 134 -2.15 -9.29 1.47
N VAL A 135 -2.53 -9.26 0.20
CA VAL A 135 -1.67 -9.71 -0.90
C VAL A 135 -1.07 -8.48 -1.57
N CYS A 136 0.25 -8.35 -1.53
CA CYS A 136 0.92 -7.13 -1.97
C CYS A 136 2.34 -7.38 -2.46
N THR A 137 2.99 -6.32 -2.97
CA THR A 137 4.42 -6.36 -3.31
C THR A 137 5.27 -6.31 -2.03
N PRO A 138 6.56 -6.71 -2.09
CA PRO A 138 7.48 -6.60 -0.95
C PRO A 138 7.58 -5.19 -0.36
N GLN A 139 7.43 -4.15 -1.19
CA GLN A 139 7.47 -2.76 -0.72
C GLN A 139 6.32 -2.45 0.24
N TRP A 140 5.10 -2.84 -0.12
CA TRP A 140 3.93 -2.70 0.76
C TRP A 140 4.02 -3.65 1.95
N ALA A 141 4.52 -4.86 1.73
CA ALA A 141 4.68 -5.84 2.79
C ALA A 141 5.57 -5.33 3.92
N ASN A 142 6.65 -4.61 3.60
CA ASN A 142 7.54 -4.00 4.60
C ASN A 142 6.80 -3.06 5.57
N TRP A 143 5.80 -2.32 5.09
CA TRP A 143 5.03 -1.40 5.92
C TRP A 143 3.92 -2.11 6.68
N ILE A 144 3.12 -2.91 5.97
CA ILE A 144 2.00 -3.65 6.58
C ILE A 144 2.50 -4.59 7.67
N ALA A 145 3.66 -5.24 7.46
CA ALA A 145 4.22 -6.18 8.42
C ALA A 145 4.69 -5.51 9.72
N ALA A 146 4.90 -4.19 9.72
CA ALA A 146 5.27 -3.43 10.91
C ALA A 146 4.10 -3.17 11.88
N ALA A 147 2.88 -3.66 11.57
CA ALA A 147 1.67 -3.45 12.39
C ALA A 147 1.87 -3.78 13.87
N ARG A 148 2.65 -4.82 14.21
CA ARG A 148 3.03 -5.11 15.59
C ARG A 148 4.24 -4.29 16.04
N SER A 149 5.25 -4.16 15.18
CA SER A 149 6.52 -3.52 15.51
C SER A 149 6.35 -2.09 16.00
N VAL A 150 5.36 -1.34 15.50
CA VAL A 150 5.06 0.01 15.98
C VAL A 150 4.40 0.05 17.37
N VAL A 151 3.85 -1.08 17.83
CA VAL A 151 3.21 -1.21 19.14
C VAL A 151 4.22 -1.61 20.21
N ASP A 152 5.01 -2.66 19.95
CA ASP A 152 5.87 -3.27 20.97
C ASP A 152 7.33 -3.52 20.52
N GLY A 153 7.70 -3.12 19.30
CA GLY A 153 9.04 -3.32 18.75
C GLY A 153 9.32 -4.75 18.25
N THR A 154 8.36 -5.68 18.36
CA THR A 154 8.56 -7.06 17.89
C THR A 154 8.54 -7.09 16.36
N PRO A 155 9.60 -7.61 15.69
CA PRO A 155 9.61 -7.73 14.24
C PRO A 155 8.61 -8.79 13.75
N PRO A 156 8.11 -8.67 12.51
CA PRO A 156 7.29 -9.71 11.90
C PRO A 156 8.11 -10.99 11.69
N ASP A 157 7.43 -12.13 11.77
CA ASP A 157 7.98 -13.40 11.36
C ASP A 157 8.04 -13.47 9.82
N ALA A 158 9.04 -14.15 9.28
CA ALA A 158 9.13 -14.45 7.86
C ALA A 158 9.10 -15.97 7.68
N ALA A 159 8.08 -16.48 6.99
CA ALA A 159 7.97 -17.89 6.68
C ALA A 159 8.45 -18.14 5.24
N ALA A 160 9.35 -19.10 5.05
CA ALA A 160 9.82 -19.49 3.72
C ALA A 160 10.03 -21.00 3.65
N GLY A 161 9.52 -21.62 2.58
CA GLY A 161 9.67 -23.06 2.36
C GLY A 161 8.76 -23.95 3.23
N THR A 162 7.79 -23.37 3.94
CA THR A 162 6.74 -24.13 4.65
C THR A 162 5.43 -24.11 3.87
N SER A 163 4.41 -24.85 4.30
CA SER A 163 3.11 -24.88 3.61
C SER A 163 2.31 -23.62 3.92
N PHE A 164 1.77 -22.92 2.92
CA PHE A 164 1.05 -21.67 3.14
C PHE A 164 -0.20 -21.84 4.04
N CYS A 165 -0.88 -22.98 4.01
CA CYS A 165 -2.00 -23.24 4.94
C CYS A 165 -1.57 -23.18 6.41
N SER A 166 -0.32 -23.57 6.72
CA SER A 166 0.24 -23.45 8.08
C SER A 166 0.44 -21.98 8.42
N GLU A 167 1.05 -21.23 7.52
CA GLU A 167 1.38 -19.81 7.69
C GLU A 167 0.12 -18.94 7.81
N LEU A 168 -0.96 -19.34 7.13
CA LEU A 168 -2.23 -18.62 7.12
C LEU A 168 -3.12 -18.95 8.32
N PHE A 169 -3.21 -20.23 8.72
CA PHE A 169 -4.21 -20.66 9.72
C PHE A 169 -3.63 -20.99 11.09
N ALA A 170 -2.43 -21.57 11.14
CA ALA A 170 -1.88 -22.13 12.38
C ALA A 170 -0.82 -21.22 13.00
N VAL A 171 0.14 -20.73 12.22
CA VAL A 171 1.24 -19.91 12.73
C VAL A 171 0.75 -18.66 13.47
N PRO A 172 -0.22 -17.86 12.96
CA PRO A 172 -0.70 -16.68 13.68
C PRO A 172 -1.26 -17.02 15.06
N TRP A 173 -1.93 -18.17 15.18
CA TRP A 173 -2.47 -18.66 16.45
C TRP A 173 -1.38 -19.09 17.44
N HIS A 174 -0.31 -19.71 16.95
CA HIS A 174 0.80 -20.19 17.79
C HIS A 174 1.78 -19.08 18.20
N THR A 175 2.07 -18.12 17.31
CA THR A 175 3.10 -17.10 17.55
C THR A 175 2.54 -15.74 17.94
N ASP A 176 1.24 -15.51 17.68
CA ASP A 176 0.56 -14.25 17.97
C ASP A 176 1.30 -13.04 17.35
N ASN A 177 1.89 -13.27 16.17
CA ASN A 177 2.75 -12.33 15.45
C ASN A 177 2.27 -12.09 14.02
N VAL A 178 2.73 -10.99 13.43
CA VAL A 178 2.54 -10.68 12.02
C VAL A 178 3.48 -11.55 11.18
N ILE A 179 2.98 -12.09 10.07
CA ILE A 179 3.73 -13.04 9.24
C ILE A 179 3.83 -12.51 7.82
N MET A 180 5.05 -12.43 7.32
CA MET A 180 5.34 -12.26 5.90
C MET A 180 5.57 -13.62 5.26
N SER A 181 4.82 -13.93 4.21
CA SER A 181 4.94 -15.20 3.49
C SER A 181 5.01 -14.98 1.98
N PRO A 182 6.04 -15.49 1.28
CA PRO A 182 6.04 -15.55 -0.18
C PRO A 182 5.03 -16.57 -0.73
N GLY A 183 4.45 -17.42 0.12
CA GLY A 183 3.62 -18.56 -0.24
C GLY A 183 4.43 -19.74 -0.79
N ASP A 184 4.00 -20.96 -0.48
CA ASP A 184 4.50 -22.15 -1.15
C ASP A 184 3.90 -22.32 -2.55
N MET A 185 4.38 -23.32 -3.29
CA MET A 185 3.88 -23.61 -4.63
C MET A 185 2.35 -23.75 -4.66
N GLY A 186 1.75 -24.45 -3.69
CA GLY A 186 0.30 -24.58 -3.58
C GLY A 186 -0.41 -23.26 -3.25
N GLY A 187 0.08 -22.51 -2.26
CA GLY A 187 -0.46 -21.20 -1.89
C GLY A 187 -0.42 -20.21 -3.05
N ARG A 188 0.69 -20.16 -3.78
CA ARG A 188 0.85 -19.27 -4.95
C ARG A 188 -0.05 -19.68 -6.11
N MET A 189 -0.09 -20.97 -6.47
CA MET A 189 -0.91 -21.45 -7.58
C MET A 189 -2.41 -21.25 -7.32
N ASN A 190 -2.91 -21.66 -6.15
CA ASN A 190 -4.33 -21.62 -5.85
C ASN A 190 -4.87 -20.19 -5.63
N ASN A 191 -4.00 -19.26 -5.23
CA ASN A 191 -4.34 -17.84 -5.14
C ASN A 191 -3.94 -17.02 -6.38
N LYS A 192 -3.35 -17.68 -7.39
CA LYS A 192 -2.90 -17.05 -8.64
C LYS A 192 -1.95 -15.87 -8.40
N LEU A 193 -1.00 -16.00 -7.46
CA LEU A 193 -0.06 -14.92 -7.13
C LEU A 193 0.83 -14.59 -8.33
N LYS A 194 1.03 -13.30 -8.59
CA LYS A 194 2.07 -12.84 -9.50
C LYS A 194 3.46 -13.06 -8.90
N PRO A 195 4.52 -13.17 -9.72
CA PRO A 195 5.90 -13.36 -9.24
C PRO A 195 6.32 -12.40 -8.13
N GLU A 196 5.89 -11.14 -8.23
CA GLU A 196 6.19 -10.04 -7.32
C GLU A 196 5.25 -9.93 -6.12
N GLU A 197 4.23 -10.78 -6.02
CA GLU A 197 3.26 -10.75 -4.93
C GLU A 197 3.62 -11.72 -3.80
N MET A 198 3.27 -11.33 -2.58
CA MET A 198 3.40 -12.11 -1.35
C MET A 198 2.23 -11.80 -0.41
N PHE A 199 2.09 -12.61 0.64
CA PHE A 199 1.08 -12.45 1.68
C PHE A 199 1.68 -11.76 2.92
N VAL A 200 0.89 -10.92 3.55
CA VAL A 200 1.08 -10.48 4.93
C VAL A 200 -0.15 -10.85 5.74
N ILE A 201 0.04 -11.60 6.81
CA ILE A 201 -1.02 -12.02 7.74
C ILE A 201 -0.85 -11.23 9.03
N VAL A 202 -1.84 -10.41 9.37
CA VAL A 202 -1.84 -9.51 10.52
C VAL A 202 -2.91 -9.95 11.50
N PRO A 203 -2.57 -10.34 12.74
CA PRO A 203 -3.59 -10.58 13.77
C PRO A 203 -4.47 -9.35 14.01
N VAL A 204 -5.79 -9.56 14.11
CA VAL A 204 -6.81 -8.50 14.15
C VAL A 204 -6.56 -7.47 15.25
N LYS A 205 -5.93 -7.88 16.36
CA LYS A 205 -5.61 -7.01 17.49
C LYS A 205 -4.62 -5.89 17.12
N TYR A 206 -3.93 -6.01 15.98
CA TYR A 206 -3.06 -4.97 15.41
C TYR A 206 -3.74 -4.19 14.26
N ALA A 207 -5.08 -4.27 14.13
CA ALA A 207 -5.81 -3.55 13.07
C ALA A 207 -5.68 -2.02 13.21
N GLU A 208 -5.74 -1.49 14.43
CA GLU A 208 -5.62 -0.04 14.67
C GLU A 208 -4.23 0.49 14.29
N SER A 209 -3.16 -0.21 14.68
CA SER A 209 -1.79 0.16 14.29
C SER A 209 -1.53 -0.05 12.80
N LEU A 210 -2.13 -1.09 12.19
CA LEU A 210 -2.13 -1.24 10.74
C LEU A 210 -2.78 -0.03 10.06
N LEU A 211 -3.95 0.41 10.54
CA LEU A 211 -4.64 1.57 10.01
C LEU A 211 -3.77 2.83 10.09
N GLU A 212 -3.19 3.11 11.26
CA GLU A 212 -2.27 4.23 11.47
C GLU A 212 -1.09 4.23 10.48
N ILE A 213 -0.50 3.05 10.25
CA ILE A 213 0.60 2.91 9.29
C ILE A 213 0.16 3.28 7.87
N VAL A 214 -0.98 2.73 7.43
CA VAL A 214 -1.41 2.86 6.03
C VAL A 214 -2.07 4.19 5.71
N THR A 215 -2.54 4.94 6.72
CA THR A 215 -3.12 6.28 6.52
C THR A 215 -2.15 7.41 6.85
N ASP A 216 -1.49 7.36 8.00
CA ASP A 216 -0.72 8.50 8.53
C ASP A 216 0.77 8.34 8.27
N SER A 217 1.34 7.21 8.70
CA SER A 217 2.79 7.00 8.61
C SER A 217 3.28 7.05 7.18
N LEU A 218 2.61 6.39 6.23
CA LEU A 218 3.05 6.37 4.84
C LEU A 218 3.05 7.75 4.16
N GLN A 219 2.15 8.65 4.54
CA GLN A 219 2.07 9.99 3.96
C GLN A 219 3.10 10.95 4.58
N ASN A 220 3.49 10.69 5.83
CA ASN A 220 4.31 11.60 6.64
C ASN A 220 5.74 11.10 6.90
N ILE A 221 6.24 10.09 6.17
CA ILE A 221 7.62 9.62 6.30
C ILE A 221 8.62 10.72 5.89
N ASP A 222 9.42 11.17 6.86
CA ASP A 222 10.64 11.94 6.60
C ASP A 222 11.80 11.01 6.25
N ALA A 223 11.74 10.40 5.06
CA ALA A 223 12.80 9.51 4.56
C ALA A 223 14.17 10.20 4.52
N ARG A 224 14.16 11.53 4.31
CA ARG A 224 15.38 12.32 4.24
C ARG A 224 15.97 12.53 5.62
N GLY A 225 15.19 12.94 6.61
CA GLY A 225 15.63 13.07 8.00
C GLY A 225 16.12 11.74 8.55
N ALA A 226 15.40 10.65 8.28
CA ALA A 226 15.84 9.30 8.65
C ALA A 226 17.20 8.94 8.02
N LEU A 227 17.39 9.22 6.72
CA LEU A 227 18.67 9.02 6.04
C LEU A 227 19.78 9.89 6.63
N GLU A 228 19.50 11.18 6.84
CA GLU A 228 20.44 12.17 7.39
C GLU A 228 20.89 11.80 8.81
N ALA A 229 20.00 11.30 9.66
CA ALA A 229 20.29 10.84 11.02
C ALA A 229 21.28 9.67 11.06
N THR A 230 21.36 8.86 10.00
CA THR A 230 22.30 7.74 9.88
C THR A 230 23.63 8.10 9.22
N LYS A 231 23.82 9.34 8.76
CA LYS A 231 25.08 9.75 8.12
C LYS A 231 26.10 10.20 9.15
N PRO A 232 27.32 9.62 9.17
CA PRO A 232 28.38 10.13 10.02
C PRO A 232 28.80 11.55 9.56
N PRO A 233 29.41 12.36 10.44
CA PRO A 233 29.76 13.75 10.15
C PRO A 233 30.69 13.95 8.94
N ASP A 234 31.54 12.96 8.65
CA ASP A 234 32.51 12.97 7.54
C ASP A 234 31.95 12.38 6.23
N SER A 235 30.67 12.00 6.19
CA SER A 235 30.06 11.39 5.01
C SER A 235 30.16 12.29 3.77
N PRO A 236 30.53 11.74 2.59
CA PRO A 236 30.47 12.44 1.31
C PRO A 236 29.07 13.00 0.97
N TYR A 237 28.03 12.46 1.60
CA TYR A 237 26.66 12.97 1.53
C TYR A 237 26.59 14.47 1.85
N TRP A 238 27.27 14.94 2.90
CA TRP A 238 27.22 16.33 3.34
C TRP A 238 27.88 17.29 2.35
N LYS A 239 28.98 16.87 1.72
CA LYS A 239 29.62 17.64 0.64
C LYS A 239 28.69 17.76 -0.56
N LYS A 240 28.05 16.66 -0.97
CA LYS A 240 27.04 16.67 -2.05
C LYS A 240 25.85 17.58 -1.71
N ARG A 241 25.37 17.58 -0.46
CA ARG A 241 24.28 18.46 0.00
C ARG A 241 24.66 19.93 -0.04
N LYS A 242 25.87 20.30 0.42
CA LYS A 242 26.38 21.68 0.34
C LYS A 242 26.45 22.14 -1.11
N HIS A 243 27.05 21.35 -2.00
CA HIS A 243 27.10 21.67 -3.43
C HIS A 243 25.73 21.77 -4.10
N ALA A 244 24.77 20.92 -3.73
CA ALA A 244 23.40 21.01 -4.25
C ALA A 244 22.68 22.27 -3.74
N ALA A 245 22.90 22.67 -2.48
CA ALA A 245 22.35 23.90 -1.92
C ALA A 245 22.98 25.14 -2.55
N GLU A 246 24.29 25.16 -2.77
CA GLU A 246 25.01 26.22 -3.49
C GLU A 246 24.51 26.34 -4.93
N LYS A 247 24.32 25.22 -5.65
CA LYS A 247 23.74 25.23 -7.00
C LYS A 247 22.30 25.74 -7.02
N ARG A 248 21.47 25.39 -6.03
CA ARG A 248 20.10 25.91 -5.93
C ARG A 248 20.08 27.41 -5.65
N LYS A 249 20.89 27.88 -4.70
CA LYS A 249 21.05 29.31 -4.45
C LYS A 249 21.53 30.05 -5.69
N HIS A 250 22.52 29.50 -6.40
CA HIS A 250 23.00 30.11 -7.62
C HIS A 250 21.94 30.11 -8.71
N ALA A 251 21.12 29.05 -8.84
CA ALA A 251 20.03 29.00 -9.80
C ALA A 251 18.87 29.95 -9.42
N GLU A 252 18.54 30.08 -8.14
CA GLU A 252 17.57 31.04 -7.63
C GLU A 252 18.06 32.48 -7.79
N GLU A 253 19.36 32.72 -7.56
CA GLU A 253 20.01 34.00 -7.84
C GLU A 253 20.03 34.29 -9.34
N THR A 254 20.37 33.32 -10.20
CA THR A 254 20.35 33.48 -11.66
C THR A 254 18.93 33.69 -12.19
N VAL A 255 17.92 32.98 -11.67
CA VAL A 255 16.50 33.22 -12.01
C VAL A 255 16.03 34.57 -11.48
N SER A 256 16.48 35.02 -10.30
CA SER A 256 16.16 36.35 -9.77
C SER A 256 16.87 37.48 -10.53
N VAL A 257 18.03 37.20 -11.11
CA VAL A 257 18.82 38.15 -11.92
C VAL A 257 18.27 38.18 -13.35
N GLU A 258 17.90 37.04 -13.95
CA GLU A 258 17.23 36.96 -15.26
C GLU A 258 15.81 37.54 -15.21
N ALA A 259 15.06 37.35 -14.11
CA ALA A 259 13.79 38.06 -13.89
C ALA A 259 13.98 39.58 -13.66
N ALA A 260 15.21 40.04 -13.39
CA ALA A 260 15.56 41.44 -13.19
C ALA A 260 16.22 42.12 -14.40
N THR A 261 16.45 41.42 -15.51
CA THR A 261 17.04 42.02 -16.73
C THR A 261 16.23 41.66 -17.98
N ASP A 262 15.51 42.68 -18.47
CA ASP A 262 14.70 42.79 -19.69
C ASP A 262 13.51 41.82 -19.85
N LEU A 263 12.34 42.31 -19.42
CA LEU A 263 11.07 41.88 -20.01
C LEU A 263 11.14 42.20 -21.53
N PRO A 264 10.75 41.29 -22.43
CA PRO A 264 10.75 41.53 -23.88
C PRO A 264 9.58 42.44 -24.30
N LEU A 265 9.51 43.65 -23.73
CA LEU A 265 8.46 44.63 -24.02
C LEU A 265 8.71 45.27 -25.39
N THR A 266 7.67 45.36 -26.21
CA THR A 266 7.74 46.02 -27.52
C THR A 266 6.88 47.28 -27.59
N LEU A 267 6.03 47.53 -26.58
CA LEU A 267 5.35 48.80 -26.33
C LEU A 267 5.97 49.53 -25.14
N ASP A 268 5.60 50.79 -24.94
CA ASP A 268 5.91 51.52 -23.71
C ASP A 268 5.02 51.00 -22.57
N TRP A 269 5.61 50.63 -21.44
CA TRP A 269 4.88 50.19 -20.24
C TRP A 269 5.17 51.12 -19.08
N ASP A 270 4.15 51.51 -18.33
CA ASP A 270 4.38 52.23 -17.08
C ASP A 270 4.95 51.31 -16.00
N GLN A 271 5.52 51.92 -14.96
CA GLN A 271 6.22 51.18 -13.91
C GLN A 271 5.28 50.26 -13.12
N GLU A 272 4.03 50.67 -12.91
CA GLU A 272 3.04 49.89 -12.16
C GLU A 272 2.60 48.64 -12.93
N ALA A 273 2.40 48.76 -14.24
CA ALA A 273 2.11 47.66 -15.16
C ALA A 273 3.25 46.65 -15.24
N GLN A 274 4.50 47.13 -15.29
CA GLN A 274 5.69 46.27 -15.27
C GLN A 274 5.82 45.48 -13.95
N GLU A 275 5.49 46.10 -12.81
CA GLU A 275 5.52 45.42 -11.52
C GLU A 275 4.41 44.37 -11.39
N LEU A 276 3.24 44.62 -11.96
CA LEU A 276 2.12 43.67 -11.96
C LEU A 276 2.37 42.47 -12.87
N ILE A 277 2.84 42.70 -14.11
CA ILE A 277 3.07 41.60 -15.06
C ILE A 277 4.18 40.66 -14.57
N ARG A 278 5.17 41.16 -13.83
CA ARG A 278 6.24 40.36 -13.21
C ARG A 278 5.76 39.35 -12.16
N LYS A 279 4.55 39.52 -11.61
CA LYS A 279 3.94 38.53 -10.71
C LYS A 279 3.43 37.29 -11.44
N THR A 280 3.34 37.36 -12.77
CA THR A 280 2.98 36.23 -13.62
C THR A 280 4.05 35.14 -13.54
N PRO A 281 3.70 33.85 -13.36
CA PRO A 281 4.67 32.76 -13.33
C PRO A 281 5.58 32.75 -14.56
N ALA A 282 6.89 32.52 -14.35
CA ALA A 282 7.91 32.62 -15.39
C ALA A 282 7.63 31.76 -16.65
N GLY A 283 6.95 30.62 -16.49
CA GLY A 283 6.60 29.73 -17.61
C GLY A 283 5.56 30.29 -18.59
N ILE A 284 4.87 31.39 -18.26
CA ILE A 284 3.83 32.02 -19.10
C ILE A 284 4.00 33.54 -19.25
N LEU A 285 5.07 34.12 -18.72
CA LEU A 285 5.29 35.57 -18.68
C LEU A 285 5.34 36.19 -20.10
N ASP A 286 6.07 35.59 -21.03
CA ASP A 286 6.16 36.07 -22.42
C ASP A 286 4.79 36.06 -23.14
N VAL A 287 4.00 35.01 -22.90
CA VAL A 287 2.65 34.87 -23.47
C VAL A 287 1.73 35.95 -22.91
N ALA A 288 1.84 36.24 -21.62
CA ALA A 288 1.06 37.29 -20.97
C ALA A 288 1.43 38.68 -21.52
N ILE A 289 2.72 38.99 -21.68
CA ILE A 289 3.19 40.25 -22.30
C ILE A 289 2.61 40.41 -23.70
N HIS A 290 2.75 39.39 -24.56
CA HIS A 290 2.23 39.46 -25.93
C HIS A 290 0.71 39.66 -25.97
N THR A 291 -0.03 38.94 -25.14
CA THR A 291 -1.50 39.06 -25.09
C THR A 291 -1.94 40.47 -24.68
N VAL A 292 -1.23 41.08 -23.73
CA VAL A 292 -1.53 42.45 -23.27
C VAL A 292 -1.16 43.48 -24.34
N GLU A 293 -0.01 43.34 -24.99
CA GLU A 293 0.38 44.25 -26.06
C GLU A 293 -0.51 44.15 -27.31
N ASP A 294 -0.99 42.94 -27.64
CA ASP A 294 -1.94 42.73 -28.73
C ASP A 294 -3.29 43.37 -28.41
N TYR A 295 -3.80 43.19 -27.17
CA TYR A 295 -4.99 43.89 -26.70
C TYR A 295 -4.81 45.41 -26.78
N ALA A 296 -3.67 45.93 -26.32
CA ALA A 296 -3.36 47.35 -26.37
C ALA A 296 -3.37 47.89 -27.82
N ARG A 297 -2.76 47.17 -28.77
CA ARG A 297 -2.77 47.54 -30.20
C ARG A 297 -4.18 47.52 -30.79
N GLU A 298 -4.95 46.47 -30.51
CA GLU A 298 -6.32 46.31 -31.01
C GLU A 298 -7.26 47.42 -30.51
N HIS A 299 -7.00 47.96 -29.32
CA HIS A 299 -7.79 49.02 -28.69
C HIS A 299 -7.16 50.42 -28.82
N GLY A 300 -6.07 50.55 -29.59
CA GLY A 300 -5.44 51.83 -29.90
C GLY A 300 -4.64 52.45 -28.76
N HIS A 301 -4.24 51.67 -27.76
CA HIS A 301 -3.36 52.11 -26.68
C HIS A 301 -1.89 52.07 -27.13
N THR A 302 -1.19 53.20 -26.96
CA THR A 302 0.25 53.31 -27.26
C THR A 302 1.15 52.99 -26.06
N THR A 303 0.56 52.98 -24.86
CA THR A 303 1.25 52.69 -23.60
C THR A 303 0.42 51.71 -22.80
N VAL A 304 1.03 50.64 -22.31
CA VAL A 304 0.40 49.68 -21.42
C VAL A 304 0.45 50.22 -20.01
N THR A 305 -0.72 50.53 -19.48
CA THR A 305 -0.92 50.96 -18.08
C THR A 305 -1.60 49.86 -17.28
N ARG A 306 -1.67 50.04 -15.97
CA ARG A 306 -2.45 49.17 -15.09
C ARG A 306 -3.89 48.96 -15.58
N ASP A 307 -4.56 50.02 -16.00
CA ASP A 307 -5.96 49.94 -16.48
C ASP A 307 -6.07 49.06 -17.74
N VAL A 308 -5.08 49.10 -18.63
CA VAL A 308 -5.05 48.29 -19.86
C VAL A 308 -4.86 46.81 -19.52
N LEU A 309 -4.01 46.49 -18.54
CA LEU A 309 -3.83 45.14 -18.01
C LEU A 309 -5.14 44.59 -17.41
N GLU A 310 -5.80 45.36 -16.55
CA GLU A 310 -7.03 44.93 -15.88
C GLU A 310 -8.18 44.70 -16.88
N GLN A 311 -8.28 45.56 -17.91
CA GLN A 311 -9.25 45.39 -19.00
C GLN A 311 -8.97 44.14 -19.84
N GLN A 312 -7.70 43.90 -20.19
CA GLN A 312 -7.30 42.70 -20.93
C GLN A 312 -7.59 41.43 -20.14
N MET A 313 -7.25 41.38 -18.85
CA MET A 313 -7.55 40.23 -17.99
C MET A 313 -9.05 39.96 -17.93
N SER A 314 -9.84 41.02 -17.78
CA SER A 314 -11.31 40.93 -17.76
C SER A 314 -11.86 40.40 -19.10
N SER A 315 -11.27 40.78 -20.24
CA SER A 315 -11.74 40.37 -21.56
C SER A 315 -11.55 38.87 -21.83
N ILE A 316 -10.59 38.23 -21.16
CA ILE A 316 -10.35 36.78 -21.24
C ILE A 316 -10.91 36.00 -20.05
N GLY A 317 -11.74 36.65 -19.21
CA GLY A 317 -12.43 36.01 -18.09
C GLY A 317 -11.55 35.73 -16.88
N MET A 318 -10.40 36.41 -16.75
CA MET A 318 -9.56 36.36 -15.55
C MET A 318 -9.92 37.50 -14.59
N ASP A 319 -9.97 37.19 -13.29
CA ASP A 319 -10.20 38.19 -12.24
C ASP A 319 -8.94 39.06 -12.04
N PRO A 320 -9.01 40.40 -12.26
CA PRO A 320 -7.88 41.31 -12.09
C PRO A 320 -7.30 41.32 -10.67
N THR A 321 -8.10 40.92 -9.66
CA THR A 321 -7.65 40.86 -8.27
C THR A 321 -6.70 39.70 -7.98
N SER A 322 -6.64 38.70 -8.86
CA SER A 322 -5.76 37.52 -8.70
C SER A 322 -4.26 37.83 -8.72
N LEU A 323 -3.84 38.92 -9.39
CA LEU A 323 -2.44 39.39 -9.42
C LEU A 323 -2.13 40.42 -8.33
N LEU A 324 -3.15 40.98 -7.69
CA LEU A 324 -2.98 42.07 -6.72
C LEU A 324 -2.63 41.57 -5.31
N GLY A 325 -2.81 40.28 -5.03
CA GLY A 325 -2.51 39.67 -3.73
C GLY A 325 -3.55 40.06 -2.68
N GLY A 326 -4.34 39.09 -2.26
CA GLY A 326 -5.04 39.15 -0.96
C GLY A 326 -4.09 38.83 0.18
#